data_AF-A0A2K3MEP5-F1
#
_entry.id   AF-A0A2K3MEP5-F1
#
_cell.length_a   1.000
_cell.length_b   1.000
_cell.length_c   1.000
_cell.angle_alpha   90.00
_cell.angle_beta   90.00
_cell.angle_gamma   90.00
#
_symmetry.space_group_name_H-M   'P 1'
#
loop_
_entity.id
_entity.type
_entity.pdbx_description
1 polymer ?
#
loop_
_entity_poly.entity_id
_entity_poly.type
_entity_poly.pdbx_seq_one_letter_code
_entity_poly.pdbx_strand_id
1 'polypeptide(L)'
;MIGIWHVLFDCAASKQCWVAAGLSKVIERRMERFSEAKALMHDICTNEEREVAGWNEWFFAQRFNQHTARYEQIQQHEVWQPPVVGWLKCNVDAGFHDRGQTTNRGWCVRDNTGQFVCAGTAWDIGSHSIIEAEAMAMLEAMKAAIHLHMERVSFESDSLIVVKAVHAKHSGSSEFNLLIDNIKNLLVLNPKFEVKFVKRQANSVAHLLAKAANSWTRRCLFYVIPPC
;
A
#
# COMPACT_ATOMS: atom_id res chain seq x y z
N MET A 1 5.68 -13.30 38.15
CA MET A 1 6.10 -12.98 36.77
C MET A 1 5.00 -13.41 35.83
N ILE A 2 4.36 -12.48 35.14
CA ILE A 2 3.45 -12.82 34.04
C ILE A 2 4.33 -13.35 32.91
N GLY A 3 4.19 -14.62 32.55
CA GLY A 3 5.04 -15.24 31.53
C GLY A 3 4.83 -14.57 30.17
N ILE A 4 5.89 -14.47 29.37
CA ILE A 4 5.84 -14.00 27.97
C ILE A 4 4.75 -14.74 27.18
N TRP A 5 4.55 -16.03 27.48
CA TRP A 5 3.46 -16.84 26.94
C TRP A 5 2.08 -16.25 27.23
N HIS A 6 1.81 -15.82 28.47
CA HIS A 6 0.52 -15.25 28.82
C HIS A 6 0.27 -13.93 28.09
N VAL A 7 1.26 -13.02 28.09
CA VAL A 7 1.13 -11.70 27.45
C VAL A 7 0.82 -11.85 25.96
N LEU A 8 1.53 -12.77 25.30
CA LEU A 8 1.39 -12.96 23.87
C LEU A 8 0.22 -13.86 23.50
N PHE A 9 -0.10 -14.90 24.29
CA PHE A 9 -1.00 -15.97 23.85
C PHE A 9 -2.26 -16.22 24.67
N ASP A 10 -2.25 -15.95 25.97
CA ASP A 10 -3.42 -16.25 26.82
C ASP A 10 -4.23 -15.01 27.21
N CYS A 11 -3.62 -13.83 27.13
CA CYS A 11 -4.27 -12.57 27.47
C CYS A 11 -5.41 -12.26 26.49
N ALA A 12 -6.58 -11.90 27.03
CA ALA A 12 -7.75 -11.51 26.25
C ALA A 12 -7.46 -10.35 25.29
N ALA A 13 -6.64 -9.38 25.70
CA ALA A 13 -6.22 -8.27 24.85
C ALA A 13 -5.39 -8.77 23.65
N SER A 14 -4.47 -9.72 23.87
CA SER A 14 -3.68 -10.30 22.77
C SER A 14 -4.54 -11.11 21.81
N LYS A 15 -5.48 -11.91 22.33
CA LYS A 15 -6.45 -12.64 21.51
C LYS A 15 -7.30 -11.71 20.66
N GLN A 16 -7.73 -10.57 21.21
CA GLN A 16 -8.41 -9.52 20.44
C GLN A 16 -7.50 -8.94 19.36
N CYS A 17 -6.21 -8.70 19.65
CA CYS A 17 -5.24 -8.27 18.64
C CYS A 17 -5.08 -9.30 17.51
N TRP A 18 -5.11 -10.60 17.81
CA TRP A 18 -5.06 -11.64 16.77
C TRP A 18 -6.30 -11.70 15.91
N VAL A 19 -7.48 -11.62 16.53
CA VAL A 19 -8.77 -11.61 15.82
C VAL A 19 -8.81 -10.42 14.89
N ALA A 20 -8.43 -9.25 15.42
CA ALA A 20 -8.33 -8.04 14.64
C ALA A 20 -7.35 -8.29 13.48
N ALA A 21 -6.15 -8.79 13.76
CA ALA A 21 -5.11 -9.04 12.77
C ALA A 21 -5.35 -10.28 11.91
N GLY A 22 -6.53 -10.93 11.92
CA GLY A 22 -6.75 -12.15 11.12
C GLY A 22 -5.85 -13.35 11.46
N LEU A 23 -5.04 -13.26 12.53
CA LEU A 23 -4.04 -14.26 12.90
C LEU A 23 -4.58 -15.36 13.82
N SER A 24 -5.82 -15.26 14.30
CA SER A 24 -6.39 -16.22 15.26
C SER A 24 -6.23 -17.67 14.81
N LYS A 25 -6.67 -18.01 13.60
CA LYS A 25 -6.56 -19.39 13.09
C LYS A 25 -5.11 -19.83 12.87
N VAL A 26 -4.20 -18.91 12.54
CA VAL A 26 -2.78 -19.19 12.33
C VAL A 26 -2.07 -19.51 13.63
N ILE A 27 -2.35 -18.69 14.66
CA ILE A 27 -1.74 -18.81 15.99
C ILE A 27 -2.36 -19.99 16.75
N GLU A 28 -3.69 -20.11 16.78
CA GLU A 28 -4.40 -21.18 17.50
C GLU A 28 -3.98 -22.58 17.03
N ARG A 29 -3.86 -22.80 15.71
CA ARG A 29 -3.39 -24.09 15.14
C ARG A 29 -1.98 -24.49 15.58
N ARG A 30 -1.16 -23.53 16.03
CA ARG A 30 0.24 -23.73 16.40
C ARG A 30 0.48 -23.72 17.90
N MET A 31 -0.41 -23.10 18.67
CA MET A 31 -0.35 -23.10 20.13
C MET A 31 -0.39 -24.53 20.71
N GLU A 32 -1.02 -25.48 20.02
CA GLU A 32 -1.02 -26.89 20.43
C GLU A 32 0.33 -27.59 20.26
N ARG A 33 1.24 -27.03 19.46
CA ARG A 33 2.52 -27.67 19.04
C ARG A 33 3.75 -27.08 19.72
N PHE A 34 3.61 -25.92 20.35
CA PHE A 34 4.72 -25.20 20.96
C PHE A 34 4.37 -24.82 22.40
N SER A 35 5.34 -24.91 23.31
CA SER A 35 5.22 -24.46 24.70
C SER A 35 6.05 -23.20 24.98
N GLU A 36 6.88 -22.77 24.00
CA GLU A 36 7.71 -21.58 24.09
C GLU A 36 7.27 -20.52 23.08
N ALA A 37 7.05 -19.30 23.58
CA ALA A 37 6.60 -18.16 22.79
C ALA A 37 7.54 -17.86 21.60
N LYS A 38 8.85 -17.94 21.84
CA LYS A 38 9.89 -17.69 20.83
C LYS A 38 9.84 -18.71 19.70
N ALA A 39 9.65 -19.99 20.02
CA ALA A 39 9.60 -21.06 19.03
C ALA A 39 8.35 -20.96 18.15
N LEU A 40 7.20 -20.66 18.76
CA LEU A 40 5.95 -20.42 18.03
C LEU A 40 6.07 -19.21 17.10
N MET A 41 6.57 -18.08 17.60
CA MET A 41 6.78 -16.88 16.78
C MET A 41 7.74 -17.15 15.62
N HIS A 42 8.84 -17.87 15.88
CA HIS A 42 9.78 -18.26 14.84
C HIS A 42 9.11 -19.16 13.78
N ASP A 43 8.30 -20.13 14.18
CA ASP A 43 7.55 -21.00 13.27
C ASP A 43 6.58 -20.19 12.40
N ILE A 44 5.80 -19.28 12.99
CA ILE A 44 4.92 -18.37 12.24
C ILE A 44 5.74 -17.57 11.24
N CYS A 45 6.84 -16.94 11.67
CA CYS A 45 7.68 -16.13 10.78
C CYS A 45 8.38 -16.93 9.67
N THR A 46 8.57 -18.24 9.86
CA THR A 46 9.30 -19.11 8.92
C THR A 46 8.35 -19.84 7.97
N ASN A 47 7.18 -20.24 8.45
CA ASN A 47 6.28 -21.18 7.78
C ASN A 47 4.92 -20.59 7.40
N GLU A 48 4.57 -19.40 7.92
CA GLU A 48 3.52 -18.62 7.26
C GLU A 48 4.15 -17.89 6.09
N GLU A 49 3.50 -17.98 4.92
CA GLU A 49 3.91 -17.19 3.79
C GLU A 49 3.88 -15.71 4.22
N ARG A 50 4.98 -14.99 3.94
CA ARG A 50 5.17 -13.56 4.29
C ARG A 50 4.03 -12.66 3.81
N GLU A 51 3.16 -13.20 2.98
CA GLU A 51 1.89 -12.67 2.52
C GLU A 51 0.98 -12.21 3.67
N VAL A 52 0.79 -13.02 4.72
CA VAL A 52 -0.24 -12.76 5.77
C VAL A 52 0.02 -11.46 6.56
N ALA A 53 1.28 -11.12 6.84
CA ALA A 53 1.61 -9.92 7.61
C ALA A 53 1.36 -8.60 6.84
N GLY A 54 1.61 -8.58 5.54
CA GLY A 54 1.36 -7.41 4.69
C GLY A 54 -0.13 -7.19 4.41
N TRP A 55 -0.88 -8.28 4.26
CA TRP A 55 -2.33 -8.24 4.04
C TRP A 55 -3.08 -7.61 5.20
N ASN A 56 -2.74 -7.95 6.44
CA ASN A 56 -3.50 -7.50 7.61
C ASN A 56 -3.46 -5.97 7.77
N GLU A 57 -2.28 -5.35 7.64
CA GLU A 57 -2.17 -3.89 7.71
C GLU A 57 -3.04 -3.22 6.62
N TRP A 58 -2.94 -3.71 5.37
CA TRP A 58 -3.73 -3.21 4.24
C TRP A 58 -5.25 -3.40 4.44
N PHE A 59 -5.68 -4.57 4.90
CA PHE A 59 -7.08 -4.90 5.19
C PHE A 59 -7.68 -3.94 6.23
N PHE A 60 -6.93 -3.63 7.30
CA PHE A 60 -7.37 -2.65 8.29
C PHE A 60 -7.51 -1.25 7.72
N ALA A 61 -6.53 -0.78 6.93
CA ALA A 61 -6.62 0.53 6.30
C ALA A 61 -7.81 0.64 5.34
N GLN A 62 -8.19 -0.44 4.67
CA GLN A 62 -9.40 -0.49 3.85
C GLN A 62 -10.67 -0.44 4.70
N ARG A 63 -10.74 -1.22 5.79
CA ARG A 63 -11.94 -1.33 6.64
C ARG A 63 -12.18 -0.10 7.51
N PHE A 64 -11.12 0.57 7.98
CA PHE A 64 -11.21 1.85 8.68
C PHE A 64 -11.81 2.94 7.77
N ASN A 65 -11.38 3.02 6.51
CA ASN A 65 -11.94 3.98 5.54
C ASN A 65 -13.42 3.71 5.20
N GLN A 66 -13.89 2.46 5.32
CA GLN A 66 -15.31 2.12 5.11
C GLN A 66 -16.19 2.40 6.34
N HIS A 67 -15.63 2.34 7.56
CA HIS A 67 -16.37 2.55 8.81
C HIS A 67 -16.42 4.01 9.30
N THR A 68 -15.54 4.90 8.83
CA THR A 68 -15.54 6.33 9.20
C THR A 68 -16.65 7.16 8.55
N ALA A 69 -17.41 6.60 7.60
CA ALA A 69 -18.53 7.30 6.95
C ALA A 69 -19.69 7.68 7.89
N ARG A 70 -19.69 7.24 9.16
CA ARG A 70 -20.79 7.50 10.10
C ARG A 70 -20.43 8.26 11.38
N TYR A 71 -19.15 8.60 11.64
CA TYR A 71 -18.75 9.13 12.95
C TYR A 71 -17.67 10.23 12.98
N GLU A 72 -17.44 10.98 11.90
CA GLU A 72 -16.51 12.12 11.94
C GLU A 72 -17.18 13.41 11.45
N GLN A 73 -17.87 14.09 12.38
CA GLN A 73 -18.46 15.41 12.12
C GLN A 73 -17.72 16.57 12.82
N ILE A 74 -16.61 16.38 13.56
CA ILE A 74 -16.00 17.48 14.36
C ILE A 74 -14.45 17.56 14.33
N GLN A 75 -13.73 16.86 13.45
CA GLN A 75 -12.32 17.22 13.15
C GLN A 75 -12.07 17.06 11.65
N GLN A 76 -11.46 18.06 11.01
CA GLN A 76 -10.99 18.01 9.63
C GLN A 76 -9.81 17.01 9.49
N HIS A 77 -10.05 15.73 9.76
CA HIS A 77 -9.18 14.67 9.26
C HIS A 77 -9.42 14.62 7.76
N GLU A 78 -8.37 14.88 6.97
CA GLU A 78 -8.40 14.73 5.52
C GLU A 78 -8.44 13.24 5.18
N VAL A 79 -9.64 12.66 5.29
CA VAL A 79 -9.95 11.28 4.93
C VAL A 79 -10.00 11.18 3.39
N TRP A 80 -9.49 10.07 2.86
CA TRP A 80 -9.55 9.78 1.42
C TRP A 80 -10.99 9.86 0.91
N GLN A 81 -11.18 10.49 -0.25
CA GLN A 81 -12.51 10.65 -0.87
C GLN A 81 -12.59 9.87 -2.18
N PRO A 82 -13.71 9.17 -2.46
CA PRO A 82 -13.90 8.50 -3.73
C PRO A 82 -13.92 9.51 -4.90
N PRO A 83 -13.52 9.08 -6.11
CA PRO A 83 -13.62 9.90 -7.31
C PRO A 83 -15.07 10.12 -7.74
N VAL A 84 -15.28 11.07 -8.65
CA VAL A 84 -16.58 11.28 -9.31
C VAL A 84 -16.97 10.06 -10.15
N VAL A 85 -18.27 9.90 -10.41
CA VAL A 85 -18.82 8.77 -11.17
C VAL A 85 -18.11 8.63 -12.54
N GLY A 86 -17.75 7.39 -12.89
CA GLY A 86 -17.05 7.06 -14.13
C GLY A 86 -15.53 7.31 -14.09
N TRP A 87 -14.98 7.71 -12.94
CA TRP A 87 -13.54 7.80 -12.72
C TRP A 87 -13.09 6.75 -11.71
N LEU A 88 -11.86 6.27 -11.92
CA LEU A 88 -11.10 5.50 -10.95
C LEU A 88 -10.12 6.42 -10.23
N LYS A 89 -9.72 6.02 -9.03
CA LYS A 89 -8.71 6.72 -8.24
C LYS A 89 -7.63 5.76 -7.81
N CYS A 90 -6.38 6.11 -8.10
CA CYS A 90 -5.22 5.28 -7.86
C CYS A 90 -4.29 5.97 -6.87
N ASN A 91 -4.15 5.41 -5.66
CA ASN A 91 -3.17 5.87 -4.69
C ASN A 91 -1.84 5.18 -4.94
N VAL A 92 -0.75 5.92 -4.90
CA VAL A 92 0.62 5.41 -5.13
C VAL A 92 1.53 5.83 -3.99
N ASP A 93 2.45 4.97 -3.60
CA ASP A 93 3.48 5.27 -2.61
C ASP A 93 4.73 4.41 -2.86
N ALA A 94 5.85 4.85 -2.32
CA ALA A 94 7.10 4.13 -2.33
C ALA A 94 7.66 3.93 -0.92
N GLY A 95 8.48 2.90 -0.77
CA GLY A 95 9.12 2.56 0.50
C GLY A 95 10.54 2.05 0.28
N PHE A 96 11.30 1.99 1.37
CA PHE A 96 12.66 1.46 1.36
C PHE A 96 12.80 0.34 2.39
N HIS A 97 13.59 -0.67 2.04
CA HIS A 97 13.99 -1.75 2.94
C HIS A 97 15.51 -1.96 2.88
N ASP A 98 16.04 -2.83 3.74
CA ASP A 98 17.46 -3.22 3.75
C ASP A 98 18.42 -2.03 3.78
N ARG A 99 18.11 -1.05 4.63
CA ARG A 99 18.86 0.21 4.80
C ARG A 99 18.94 1.04 3.50
N GLY A 100 17.91 0.97 2.65
CA GLY A 100 17.81 1.74 1.42
C GLY A 100 18.31 1.02 0.17
N GLN A 101 18.69 -0.26 0.26
CA GLN A 101 19.16 -1.05 -0.88
C GLN A 101 18.04 -1.69 -1.69
N THR A 102 16.81 -1.67 -1.17
CA THR A 102 15.63 -2.16 -1.88
C THR A 102 14.58 -1.07 -1.89
N THR A 103 14.12 -0.75 -3.08
CA THR A 103 13.04 0.21 -3.29
C THR A 103 11.76 -0.53 -3.61
N ASN A 104 10.77 -0.27 -2.79
CA ASN A 104 9.44 -0.84 -2.87
C ASN A 104 8.47 0.17 -3.43
N ARG A 105 7.46 -0.34 -4.13
CA ARG A 105 6.37 0.46 -4.70
C ARG A 105 5.07 -0.26 -4.44
N GLY A 106 4.05 0.52 -4.13
CA GLY A 106 2.70 0.04 -3.92
C GLY A 106 1.70 1.00 -4.56
N TRP A 107 0.66 0.45 -5.17
CA TRP A 107 -0.45 1.23 -5.68
C TRP A 107 -1.79 0.50 -5.55
N CYS A 108 -2.87 1.26 -5.36
CA CYS A 108 -4.21 0.72 -5.19
C CYS A 108 -5.23 1.55 -5.96
N VAL A 109 -6.03 0.88 -6.80
CA VAL A 109 -7.12 1.46 -7.56
C VAL A 109 -8.45 1.18 -6.86
N ARG A 110 -9.23 2.25 -6.69
CA ARG A 110 -10.58 2.22 -6.16
C ARG A 110 -11.56 2.91 -7.10
N ASP A 111 -12.80 2.45 -7.11
CA ASP A 111 -13.88 3.04 -7.92
C ASP A 111 -14.57 4.23 -7.21
N ASN A 112 -15.58 4.80 -7.87
CA ASN A 112 -16.37 5.93 -7.38
C ASN A 112 -17.28 5.61 -6.18
N THR A 113 -17.38 4.35 -5.78
CA THR A 113 -18.04 3.92 -4.54
C THR A 113 -17.03 3.65 -3.41
N GLY A 114 -15.74 3.85 -3.68
CA GLY A 114 -14.65 3.55 -2.77
C GLY A 114 -14.29 2.06 -2.71
N GLN A 115 -14.87 1.24 -3.59
CA GLN A 115 -14.59 -0.19 -3.62
C GLN A 115 -13.27 -0.47 -4.31
N PHE A 116 -12.61 -1.53 -3.84
CA PHE A 116 -11.37 -2.00 -4.42
C PHE A 116 -11.60 -2.55 -5.82
N VAL A 117 -10.73 -2.15 -6.76
CA VAL A 117 -10.73 -2.66 -8.13
C VAL A 117 -9.52 -3.55 -8.35
N CYS A 118 -8.33 -3.03 -8.09
CA CYS A 118 -7.08 -3.78 -8.15
C CYS A 118 -5.97 -3.05 -7.40
N ALA A 119 -4.87 -3.74 -7.13
CA ALA A 119 -3.65 -3.16 -6.56
C ALA A 119 -2.43 -3.86 -7.13
N GLY A 120 -1.28 -3.21 -7.01
CA GLY A 120 -0.01 -3.82 -7.37
C GLY A 120 1.10 -3.46 -6.41
N THR A 121 2.09 -4.33 -6.35
CA THR A 121 3.34 -4.11 -5.63
C THR A 121 4.51 -4.53 -6.49
N ALA A 122 5.60 -3.79 -6.39
CA ALA A 122 6.87 -4.16 -6.97
C ALA A 122 8.02 -3.74 -6.09
N TRP A 123 9.17 -4.36 -6.34
CA TRP A 123 10.42 -3.98 -5.73
C TRP A 123 11.57 -4.24 -6.71
N ASP A 124 12.66 -3.53 -6.50
CA ASP A 124 13.95 -3.80 -7.14
C ASP A 124 15.11 -3.48 -6.21
N ILE A 125 16.24 -4.11 -6.49
CA ILE A 125 17.50 -3.89 -5.78
C ILE A 125 18.19 -2.69 -6.41
N GLY A 126 18.43 -1.67 -5.61
CA GLY A 126 18.99 -0.41 -6.05
C GLY A 126 18.82 0.67 -4.99
N SER A 127 19.79 1.56 -4.90
CA SER A 127 19.71 2.74 -4.04
C SER A 127 19.12 3.89 -4.84
N HIS A 128 17.80 4.02 -4.83
CA HIS A 128 17.11 5.18 -5.41
C HIS A 128 16.95 6.28 -4.35
N SER A 129 16.94 7.54 -4.76
CA SER A 129 16.51 8.61 -3.86
C SER A 129 15.01 8.49 -3.56
N ILE A 130 14.57 9.09 -2.45
CA ILE A 130 13.15 9.09 -2.06
C ILE A 130 12.27 9.61 -3.19
N ILE A 131 12.65 10.71 -3.84
CA ILE A 131 11.86 11.32 -4.91
C ILE A 131 11.82 10.48 -6.19
N GLU A 132 12.88 9.72 -6.48
CA GLU A 132 12.91 8.78 -7.60
C GLU A 132 12.01 7.59 -7.33
N ALA A 133 12.06 7.02 -6.12
CA ALA A 133 11.20 5.93 -5.72
C ALA A 133 9.70 6.27 -5.84
N GLU A 134 9.30 7.46 -5.37
CA GLU A 134 7.94 7.99 -5.51
C GLU A 134 7.51 8.16 -6.98
N ALA A 135 8.40 8.73 -7.82
CA ALA A 135 8.14 8.87 -9.24
C ALA A 135 8.05 7.50 -9.95
N MET A 136 8.86 6.53 -9.54
CA MET A 136 8.78 5.15 -10.05
C MET A 136 7.46 4.49 -9.67
N ALA A 137 6.97 4.66 -8.44
CA ALA A 137 5.66 4.16 -8.01
C ALA A 137 4.53 4.72 -8.88
N MET A 138 4.55 6.03 -9.12
CA MET A 138 3.62 6.71 -10.02
C MET A 138 3.67 6.13 -11.44
N LEU A 139 4.87 6.04 -12.01
CA LEU A 139 5.08 5.56 -13.37
C LEU A 139 4.61 4.10 -13.54
N GLU A 140 4.85 3.26 -12.53
CA GLU A 140 4.42 1.87 -12.53
C GLU A 140 2.89 1.74 -12.50
N ALA A 141 2.23 2.50 -11.61
CA ALA A 141 0.78 2.52 -11.51
C ALA A 141 0.12 2.98 -12.82
N MET A 142 0.68 4.01 -13.48
CA MET A 142 0.18 4.49 -14.77
C MET A 142 0.34 3.44 -15.88
N LYS A 143 1.49 2.76 -15.94
CA LYS A 143 1.70 1.66 -16.89
C LYS A 143 0.73 0.50 -16.66
N ALA A 144 0.47 0.16 -15.40
CA ALA A 144 -0.52 -0.86 -15.05
C ALA A 144 -1.94 -0.45 -15.48
N ALA A 145 -2.35 0.79 -15.21
CA ALA A 145 -3.65 1.30 -15.63
C ALA A 145 -3.86 1.23 -17.15
N ILE A 146 -2.83 1.58 -17.93
CA ILE A 146 -2.84 1.47 -19.40
C ILE A 146 -2.97 0.01 -19.83
N HIS A 147 -2.17 -0.89 -19.24
CA HIS A 147 -2.22 -2.32 -19.55
C HIS A 147 -3.59 -2.95 -19.22
N LEU A 148 -4.26 -2.43 -18.18
CA LEU A 148 -5.60 -2.84 -17.76
C LEU A 148 -6.72 -2.09 -18.51
N HIS A 149 -6.38 -1.32 -19.55
CA HIS A 149 -7.34 -0.56 -20.36
C HIS A 149 -8.23 0.39 -19.54
N MET A 150 -7.71 0.96 -18.45
CA MET A 150 -8.41 1.96 -17.66
C MET A 150 -8.39 3.30 -18.38
N GLU A 151 -9.56 3.86 -18.69
CA GLU A 151 -9.64 5.09 -19.46
C GLU A 151 -9.54 6.38 -18.63
N ARG A 152 -10.07 6.37 -17.39
CA ARG A 152 -10.26 7.58 -16.56
C ARG A 152 -9.72 7.34 -15.17
N VAL A 153 -8.53 7.86 -14.87
CA VAL A 153 -7.84 7.58 -13.60
C VAL A 153 -7.25 8.86 -13.00
N SER A 154 -7.61 9.12 -11.75
CA SER A 154 -6.95 10.13 -10.90
C SER A 154 -5.88 9.45 -10.06
N PHE A 155 -4.61 9.67 -10.37
CA PHE A 155 -3.47 9.22 -9.57
C PHE A 155 -3.20 10.18 -8.42
N GLU A 156 -3.00 9.67 -7.22
CA GLU A 156 -2.80 10.41 -5.99
C GLU A 156 -1.51 9.97 -5.29
N SER A 157 -0.65 10.93 -4.98
CA SER A 157 0.60 10.72 -4.22
C SER A 157 0.70 11.73 -3.08
N ASP A 158 1.32 11.34 -1.98
CA ASP A 158 1.70 12.22 -0.87
C ASP A 158 3.09 12.86 -1.04
N SER A 159 3.75 12.61 -2.16
CA SER A 159 4.96 13.34 -2.57
C SER A 159 4.62 14.62 -3.31
N LEU A 160 4.49 15.73 -2.56
CA LEU A 160 4.24 17.05 -3.16
C LEU A 160 5.33 17.45 -4.18
N ILE A 161 6.57 16.99 -4.00
CA ILE A 161 7.69 17.25 -4.91
C ILE A 161 7.42 16.61 -6.28
N VAL A 162 7.02 15.32 -6.30
CA VAL A 162 6.69 14.61 -7.54
C VAL A 162 5.51 15.28 -8.24
N VAL A 163 4.43 15.56 -7.51
CA VAL A 163 3.23 16.18 -8.08
C VAL A 163 3.55 17.55 -8.68
N LYS A 164 4.33 18.38 -7.98
CA LYS A 164 4.77 19.68 -8.52
C LYS A 164 5.64 19.54 -9.76
N ALA A 165 6.56 18.57 -9.80
CA ALA A 165 7.44 18.34 -10.94
C ALA A 165 6.66 17.88 -12.18
N VAL A 166 5.65 17.03 -12.01
CA VAL A 166 4.73 16.60 -13.08
C VAL A 166 4.01 17.78 -13.71
N HIS A 167 3.56 18.75 -12.90
CA HIS A 167 2.85 19.95 -13.37
C HIS A 167 3.76 21.11 -13.80
N ALA A 168 5.08 20.98 -13.65
CA ALA A 168 6.03 22.02 -14.03
C ALA A 168 6.27 22.05 -15.55
N LYS A 169 6.45 23.26 -16.10
CA LYS A 169 6.68 23.47 -17.54
C LYS A 169 8.07 23.03 -18.02
N HIS A 170 9.07 23.05 -17.14
CA HIS A 170 10.45 22.75 -17.49
C HIS A 170 10.92 21.52 -16.73
N SER A 171 11.70 20.69 -17.42
CA SER A 171 12.35 19.49 -16.87
C SER A 171 13.87 19.71 -16.87
N GLY A 172 14.55 19.22 -15.84
CA GLY A 172 16.02 19.14 -15.82
C GLY A 172 16.54 17.87 -16.50
N SER A 173 17.81 17.54 -16.33
CA SER A 173 18.47 16.38 -16.95
C SER A 173 18.87 15.27 -15.98
N SER A 174 18.34 15.27 -14.75
CA SER A 174 18.61 14.20 -13.76
C SER A 174 17.76 12.96 -14.01
N GLU A 175 18.14 11.82 -13.42
CA GLU A 175 17.35 10.58 -13.43
C GLU A 175 15.90 10.81 -12.96
N PHE A 176 15.72 11.56 -11.86
CA PHE A 176 14.41 12.02 -11.44
C PHE A 176 13.63 12.76 -12.54
N ASN A 177 14.27 13.66 -13.29
CA ASN A 177 13.58 14.38 -14.37
C ASN A 177 13.22 13.45 -15.53
N LEU A 178 14.04 12.45 -15.86
CA LEU A 178 13.70 11.43 -16.86
C LEU A 178 12.46 10.63 -16.45
N LEU A 179 12.32 10.30 -15.16
CA LEU A 179 11.11 9.66 -14.64
C LEU A 179 9.88 10.58 -14.78
N ILE A 180 10.04 11.87 -14.43
CA ILE A 180 8.97 12.86 -14.57
C ILE A 180 8.57 13.07 -16.04
N ASP A 181 9.52 13.10 -16.97
CA ASP A 181 9.24 13.22 -18.41
C ASP A 181 8.48 12.00 -18.93
N ASN A 182 8.83 10.80 -18.47
CA ASN A 182 8.04 9.61 -18.78
C ASN A 182 6.60 9.70 -18.25
N ILE A 183 6.40 10.20 -17.03
CA ILE A 183 5.05 10.42 -16.45
C ILE A 183 4.28 11.45 -17.29
N LYS A 184 4.90 12.58 -17.62
CA LYS A 184 4.29 13.63 -18.46
C LYS A 184 3.89 13.09 -19.83
N ASN A 185 4.75 12.28 -20.46
CA ASN A 185 4.46 11.64 -21.74
C ASN A 185 3.25 10.71 -21.64
N LEU A 186 3.12 9.93 -20.57
CA LEU A 186 1.93 9.09 -20.35
C LEU A 186 0.67 9.94 -20.15
N LEU A 187 0.74 11.08 -19.46
CA LEU A 187 -0.40 12.00 -19.32
C LEU A 187 -0.83 12.60 -20.66
N VAL A 188 0.12 12.97 -21.52
CA VAL A 188 -0.17 13.47 -22.88
C VAL A 188 -0.86 12.40 -23.73
N LEU A 189 -0.40 11.15 -23.65
CA LEU A 189 -0.97 10.03 -24.39
C LEU A 189 -2.32 9.56 -23.83
N ASN A 190 -2.64 9.89 -22.58
CA ASN A 190 -3.86 9.48 -21.89
C ASN A 190 -4.59 10.71 -21.32
N PRO A 191 -5.36 11.47 -22.13
CA PRO A 191 -5.90 12.78 -21.75
C PRO A 191 -6.88 12.77 -20.56
N LYS A 192 -7.36 11.59 -20.17
CA LYS A 192 -8.25 11.36 -19.04
C LYS A 192 -7.51 10.81 -17.81
N PHE A 193 -6.19 10.91 -17.79
CA PHE A 193 -5.37 10.68 -16.60
C PHE A 193 -5.03 12.03 -15.94
N GLU A 194 -5.07 12.06 -14.62
CA GLU A 194 -4.66 13.24 -13.85
C GLU A 194 -3.80 12.81 -12.64
N VAL A 195 -2.91 13.70 -12.20
CA VAL A 195 -2.06 13.50 -11.01
C VAL A 195 -2.38 14.56 -9.98
N LYS A 196 -2.69 14.14 -8.75
CA LYS A 196 -3.07 15.01 -7.63
C LYS A 196 -2.24 14.72 -6.40
N PHE A 197 -2.04 15.75 -5.60
CA PHE A 197 -1.45 15.62 -4.27
C PHE A 197 -2.53 15.28 -3.26
N VAL A 198 -2.20 14.37 -2.35
CA VAL A 198 -3.00 14.08 -1.15
C VAL A 198 -2.10 14.10 0.08
N LYS A 199 -2.65 14.37 1.26
CA LYS A 199 -1.87 14.17 2.48
C LYS A 199 -1.71 12.68 2.77
N ARG A 200 -0.64 12.33 3.49
CA ARG A 200 -0.27 10.97 3.85
C ARG A 200 -1.40 10.17 4.54
N GLN A 201 -2.24 10.85 5.33
CA GLN A 201 -3.40 10.24 5.98
C GLN A 201 -4.41 9.66 4.99
N ALA A 202 -4.58 10.31 3.83
CA ALA A 202 -5.42 9.84 2.74
C ALA A 202 -4.72 8.81 1.82
N ASN A 203 -3.41 8.58 2.00
CA ASN A 203 -2.58 7.68 1.17
C ASN A 203 -2.19 6.37 1.87
N SER A 204 -2.78 6.07 3.02
CA SER A 204 -2.39 4.93 3.88
C SER A 204 -2.40 3.57 3.16
N VAL A 205 -3.34 3.36 2.24
CA VAL A 205 -3.46 2.07 1.52
C VAL A 205 -2.23 1.80 0.63
N ALA A 206 -1.77 2.80 -0.12
CA ALA A 206 -0.61 2.64 -0.97
C ALA A 206 0.68 2.46 -0.14
N HIS A 207 0.77 3.17 0.99
CA HIS A 207 1.87 3.04 1.94
C HIS A 207 2.05 1.62 2.46
N LEU A 208 0.94 0.99 2.84
CA LEU A 208 0.96 -0.37 3.36
C LEU A 208 1.31 -1.40 2.27
N LEU A 209 0.86 -1.18 1.04
CA LEU A 209 1.27 -2.00 -0.10
C LEU A 209 2.76 -1.87 -0.40
N ALA A 210 3.31 -0.66 -0.38
CA ALA A 210 4.74 -0.45 -0.57
C ALA A 210 5.55 -1.11 0.55
N LYS A 211 5.09 -1.03 1.80
CA LYS A 211 5.72 -1.72 2.93
C LYS A 211 5.67 -3.25 2.77
N ALA A 212 4.55 -3.78 2.28
CA ALA A 212 4.36 -5.21 2.04
C ALA A 212 5.12 -5.74 0.82
N ALA A 213 5.63 -4.90 -0.08
CA ALA A 213 6.17 -5.33 -1.37
C ALA A 213 7.30 -6.39 -1.26
N ASN A 214 8.17 -6.29 -0.25
CA ASN A 214 9.27 -7.24 -0.04
C ASN A 214 8.87 -8.55 0.65
N SER A 215 7.61 -8.65 1.08
CA SER A 215 7.06 -9.93 1.49
C SER A 215 6.85 -10.85 0.28
N TRP A 216 6.74 -10.30 -0.94
CA TRP A 216 6.50 -11.08 -2.15
C TRP A 216 7.80 -11.48 -2.84
N THR A 217 7.81 -12.69 -3.38
CA THR A 217 8.97 -13.18 -4.16
C THR A 217 9.15 -12.46 -5.49
N ARG A 218 8.10 -11.78 -6.01
CA ARG A 218 8.06 -11.10 -7.30
C ARG A 218 7.10 -9.90 -7.26
N ARG A 219 7.06 -9.13 -8.35
CA ARG A 219 5.99 -8.13 -8.57
C ARG A 219 4.64 -8.84 -8.60
N CYS A 220 3.65 -8.26 -7.94
CA CYS A 220 2.31 -8.83 -7.83
C CYS A 220 1.25 -7.84 -8.30
N LEU A 221 0.21 -8.39 -8.92
CA LEU A 221 -0.98 -7.68 -9.35
C LEU A 221 -2.19 -8.41 -8.77
N PHE A 222 -3.05 -7.68 -8.08
CA PHE A 222 -4.15 -8.21 -7.30
C PHE A 222 -5.47 -7.70 -7.88
N TYR A 223 -6.39 -8.61 -8.20
CA TYR A 223 -7.73 -8.29 -8.75
C TYR A 223 -8.86 -8.61 -7.78
N VAL A 224 -8.55 -9.38 -6.75
CA VAL A 224 -9.46 -9.68 -5.65
C VAL A 224 -8.72 -9.36 -4.37
N ILE A 225 -9.49 -8.92 -3.39
CA ILE A 225 -9.05 -8.86 -2.02
C ILE A 225 -8.82 -10.32 -1.58
N PRO A 226 -7.58 -10.79 -1.34
CA PRO A 226 -7.35 -12.20 -1.05
C PRO A 226 -8.04 -12.57 0.26
N PRO A 227 -8.88 -13.60 0.30
CA PRO A 227 -9.57 -13.98 1.52
C PRO A 227 -8.55 -14.33 2.61
N CYS A 228 -8.77 -13.79 3.81
CA CYS A 228 -8.01 -14.09 5.02
C CYS A 228 -8.15 -15.55 5.46
#